data_AF-A0A2R6FXL6-F1
#
_entry.id   AF-A0A2R6FXL6-F1
#
_cell.length_a   1.000
_cell.length_b   1.000
_cell.length_c   1.000
_cell.angle_alpha   90.00
_cell.angle_beta   90.00
_cell.angle_gamma   90.00
#
_symmetry.space_group_name_H-M   'P 1'
#
loop_
_entity.id
_entity.type
_entity.pdbx_description
1 polymer ?
#
loop_
_entity_poly.entity_id
_entity_poly.type
_entity_poly.pdbx_seq_one_letter_code
_entity_poly.pdbx_strand_id
1 'polypeptide(L)'
;MPRSRTENDHDDTDRTITDYDEDHDDQDPSSGRPDGRATLDRRACLRLAGTTLAGAAALGAGVGSVSGAVSGEIDAKDAAGTLEVAAGASLQVHVGENQYGEYGDLENVLIDITADGADVLISTHGGSWVIRNVGVRGESNGSLSDRPLISAKTKQSDESGRIENVYLGDGGDHGGHGSGRAGIHVAYGHRGTVTIKDLNVANWT
;
A
#
# COMPACT_ATOMS: atom_id res chain seq x y z
N MET A 1 -26.49 -66.04 -6.74
CA MET A 1 -27.75 -65.77 -6.01
C MET A 1 -27.57 -64.53 -5.13
N PRO A 2 -28.59 -63.66 -5.01
CA PRO A 2 -28.50 -62.28 -4.54
C PRO A 2 -28.94 -62.10 -3.07
N ARG A 3 -28.65 -60.94 -2.45
CA ARG A 3 -29.50 -60.33 -1.41
C ARG A 3 -29.44 -58.80 -1.45
N SER A 4 -30.65 -58.24 -1.32
CA SER A 4 -31.12 -56.88 -1.50
C SER A 4 -30.86 -55.95 -0.30
N ARG A 5 -30.91 -54.62 -0.52
CA ARG A 5 -31.26 -53.59 0.48
C ARG A 5 -31.58 -52.25 -0.23
N THR A 6 -32.84 -52.02 -0.62
CA THR A 6 -33.84 -51.09 -0.04
C THR A 6 -33.44 -49.61 0.04
N GLU A 7 -34.03 -48.85 -0.90
CA GLU A 7 -34.30 -47.41 -0.90
C GLU A 7 -35.23 -47.01 0.26
N ASN A 8 -35.14 -45.75 0.69
CA ASN A 8 -36.16 -45.11 1.50
C ASN A 8 -36.38 -43.68 0.97
N ASP A 9 -37.52 -43.52 0.29
CA ASP A 9 -38.20 -42.25 0.03
C ASP A 9 -38.72 -41.65 1.35
N HIS A 10 -38.74 -40.32 1.42
CA HIS A 10 -39.62 -39.59 2.34
C HIS A 10 -40.23 -38.41 1.60
N ASP A 11 -41.53 -38.55 1.36
CA ASP A 11 -42.44 -37.58 0.81
C ASP A 11 -43.29 -36.97 1.94
N ASP A 12 -43.84 -35.80 1.65
CA ASP A 12 -44.99 -35.12 2.27
C ASP A 12 -44.90 -34.55 3.69
N THR A 13 -45.03 -33.22 3.77
CA THR A 13 -46.02 -32.60 4.67
C THR A 13 -46.50 -31.24 4.15
N ASP A 14 -47.63 -31.33 3.46
CA ASP A 14 -48.73 -30.38 3.34
C ASP A 14 -48.98 -29.50 4.60
N ARG A 15 -49.02 -28.17 4.43
CA ARG A 15 -49.77 -27.25 5.30
C ARG A 15 -50.33 -26.07 4.51
N THR A 16 -51.66 -25.97 4.58
CA THR A 16 -52.53 -24.94 4.04
C THR A 16 -52.72 -23.77 5.03
N ILE A 17 -52.74 -22.56 4.47
CA ILE A 17 -53.66 -21.42 4.66
C ILE A 17 -54.06 -21.02 6.10
N THR A 18 -53.77 -19.77 6.46
CA THR A 18 -54.72 -18.88 7.15
C THR A 18 -54.60 -17.45 6.63
N ASP A 19 -55.71 -16.93 6.13
CA ASP A 19 -55.98 -15.54 5.77
C ASP A 19 -55.93 -14.60 6.98
N TYR A 20 -55.47 -13.38 6.76
CA TYR A 20 -55.79 -12.19 7.56
C TYR A 20 -56.01 -11.03 6.60
N ASP A 21 -57.28 -10.63 6.46
CA ASP A 21 -57.71 -9.33 5.94
C ASP A 21 -57.38 -8.23 6.95
N GLU A 22 -56.97 -7.04 6.49
CA GLU A 22 -57.51 -5.74 6.95
C GLU A 22 -56.97 -4.57 6.10
N ASP A 23 -57.92 -3.73 5.67
CA ASP A 23 -57.80 -2.49 4.90
C ASP A 23 -57.23 -1.30 5.72
N HIS A 24 -56.97 -0.18 5.03
CA HIS A 24 -56.54 1.17 5.50
C HIS A 24 -55.01 1.33 5.66
N ASP A 25 -54.32 2.34 5.13
CA ASP A 25 -54.64 3.76 5.00
C ASP A 25 -53.80 4.44 3.88
N ASP A 26 -54.37 5.49 3.27
CA ASP A 26 -53.69 6.47 2.43
C ASP A 26 -52.54 7.18 3.17
N GLN A 27 -51.31 7.16 2.62
CA GLN A 27 -50.33 8.24 2.80
C GLN A 27 -49.45 8.45 1.57
N ASP A 28 -49.66 9.58 0.90
CA ASP A 28 -48.68 10.28 0.07
C ASP A 28 -47.59 10.88 0.97
N PRO A 29 -46.30 10.71 0.61
CA PRO A 29 -45.34 11.77 0.87
C PRO A 29 -44.60 12.21 -0.40
N SER A 30 -44.98 13.41 -0.85
CA SER A 30 -44.13 14.31 -1.59
C SER A 30 -42.73 14.48 -0.95
N SER A 31 -41.73 14.56 -1.83
CA SER A 31 -40.40 15.17 -1.63
C SER A 31 -39.37 14.48 -0.71
N GLY A 32 -38.29 13.97 -1.32
CA GLY A 32 -37.06 13.61 -0.62
C GLY A 32 -35.97 13.15 -1.58
N ARG A 33 -35.02 14.04 -1.89
CA ARG A 33 -33.78 13.71 -2.63
C ARG A 33 -33.02 12.59 -1.91
N PRO A 34 -32.59 11.52 -2.58
CA PRO A 34 -31.57 10.64 -2.03
C PRO A 34 -30.18 11.20 -2.35
N ASP A 35 -29.60 11.92 -1.38
CA ASP A 35 -28.16 12.08 -1.27
C ASP A 35 -27.53 10.70 -1.10
N GLY A 36 -26.96 10.16 -2.18
CA GLY A 36 -26.13 8.97 -2.18
C GLY A 36 -24.79 9.24 -1.49
N ARG A 37 -24.81 9.44 -0.17
CA ARG A 37 -23.63 9.42 0.68
C ARG A 37 -23.05 8.01 0.65
N ALA A 38 -21.92 7.84 -0.03
CA ALA A 38 -21.09 6.66 0.08
C ALA A 38 -20.75 6.43 1.56
N THR A 39 -21.28 5.34 2.13
CA THR A 39 -20.93 4.88 3.47
C THR A 39 -19.52 4.33 3.41
N LEU A 40 -18.53 5.16 3.74
CA LEU A 40 -17.17 4.71 3.99
C LEU A 40 -17.21 3.60 5.03
N ASP A 41 -16.62 2.46 4.66
CA ASP A 41 -16.59 1.25 5.46
C ASP A 41 -15.81 1.51 6.75
N ARG A 42 -16.52 1.46 7.88
CA ARG A 42 -15.98 1.67 9.23
C ARG A 42 -14.89 0.66 9.59
N ARG A 43 -14.76 -0.44 8.84
CA ARG A 43 -13.70 -1.43 9.02
C ARG A 43 -12.33 -0.98 8.51
N ALA A 44 -12.25 0.03 7.65
CA ALA A 44 -10.97 0.57 7.19
C ALA A 44 -10.26 1.43 8.26
N CYS A 45 -11.00 2.07 9.17
CA CYS A 45 -10.41 2.94 10.20
C CYS A 45 -9.70 2.20 11.36
N LEU A 46 -9.83 0.87 11.47
CA LEU A 46 -9.33 0.11 12.62
C LEU A 46 -8.08 -0.74 12.36
N ARG A 47 -7.42 -0.60 11.20
CA ARG A 47 -6.11 -1.23 10.95
C ARG A 47 -4.90 -0.34 11.27
N LEU A 48 -5.12 0.81 11.90
CA LEU A 48 -4.08 1.68 12.43
C LEU A 48 -3.57 1.21 13.79
N ALA A 49 -3.00 0.00 13.85
CA ALA A 49 -2.32 -0.51 15.03
C ALA A 49 -0.87 -0.82 14.66
N GLY A 50 -0.03 0.22 14.64
CA GLY A 50 1.42 0.07 14.44
C GLY A 50 2.16 1.39 14.19
N THR A 51 1.52 2.37 13.58
CA THR A 51 2.15 3.65 13.20
C THR A 51 1.48 4.81 13.94
N THR A 52 2.25 5.66 14.61
CA THR A 52 1.75 6.94 15.12
C THR A 52 1.50 7.88 13.93
N LEU A 53 0.37 7.72 13.26
CA LEU A 53 -0.17 8.72 12.33
C LEU A 53 -0.73 9.87 13.17
N ALA A 54 0.13 10.86 13.47
CA ALA A 54 -0.31 12.16 13.92
C ALA A 54 -0.75 12.98 12.70
N GLY A 55 -1.97 12.74 12.22
CA GLY A 55 -2.53 13.52 11.11
C GLY A 55 -3.89 12.98 10.65
N ALA A 56 -4.97 13.66 11.06
CA ALA A 56 -6.33 13.37 10.64
C ALA A 56 -6.68 14.09 9.31
N ALA A 57 -7.33 13.34 8.42
CA ALA A 57 -8.29 13.75 7.38
C ALA A 57 -7.83 14.65 6.21
N ALA A 58 -7.75 14.04 5.02
CA ALA A 58 -8.26 14.65 3.78
C ALA A 58 -8.57 13.56 2.72
N LEU A 59 -9.76 12.95 2.77
CA LEU A 59 -10.34 12.26 1.61
C LEU A 59 -11.16 13.28 0.81
N GLY A 60 -10.49 13.98 -0.10
CA GLY A 60 -11.11 14.77 -1.16
C GLY A 60 -10.33 14.51 -2.44
N ALA A 61 -11.03 14.36 -3.57
CA ALA A 61 -10.45 14.06 -4.88
C ALA A 61 -9.63 15.24 -5.45
N GLY A 62 -8.52 15.54 -4.80
CA GLY A 62 -7.46 16.44 -5.20
C GLY A 62 -6.15 15.90 -4.65
N VAL A 63 -5.03 16.27 -5.26
CA VAL A 63 -3.68 15.99 -4.77
C VAL A 63 -3.47 16.82 -3.49
N GLY A 64 -4.13 16.42 -2.40
CA GLY A 64 -4.14 17.11 -1.11
C GLY A 64 -3.17 16.41 -0.19
N SER A 65 -2.12 17.12 0.22
CA SER A 65 -1.12 16.65 1.18
C SER A 65 -1.81 16.23 2.47
N VAL A 66 -1.68 14.96 2.84
CA VAL A 66 -2.03 14.51 4.19
C VAL A 66 -0.90 15.03 5.10
N SER A 67 -1.14 16.18 5.73
CA SER A 67 -0.15 16.84 6.59
C SER A 67 -0.03 16.10 7.93
N GLY A 68 0.90 15.16 7.99
CA GLY A 68 1.34 14.51 9.22
C GLY A 68 2.69 13.86 8.98
N ALA A 69 3.68 14.15 9.83
CA ALA A 69 5.00 13.59 9.66
C ALA A 69 4.96 12.06 9.86
N VAL A 70 5.48 11.31 8.90
CA VAL A 70 5.53 9.85 8.92
C VAL A 70 6.90 9.37 9.39
N SER A 71 6.92 8.23 10.07
CA SER A 71 8.13 7.54 10.50
C SER A 71 7.84 6.07 10.76
N GLY A 72 8.89 5.24 10.81
CA GLY A 72 8.77 3.80 11.01
C GLY A 72 8.54 3.07 9.69
N GLU A 73 7.68 2.05 9.70
CA GLU A 73 7.43 1.18 8.56
C GLU A 73 6.00 1.38 8.02
N ILE A 74 5.84 1.39 6.70
CA ILE A 74 4.53 1.42 6.04
C ILE A 74 4.47 0.42 4.87
N ASP A 75 3.26 -0.05 4.57
CA ASP A 75 2.97 -0.79 3.34
C ASP A 75 2.74 0.18 2.18
N ALA A 76 3.22 -0.14 0.98
CA ALA A 76 3.08 0.72 -0.19
C ALA A 76 1.61 1.04 -0.56
N LYS A 77 0.69 0.10 -0.35
CA LYS A 77 -0.75 0.27 -0.56
C LYS A 77 -1.38 1.35 0.32
N ASP A 78 -0.72 1.69 1.43
CA ASP A 78 -1.16 2.73 2.37
C ASP A 78 -0.46 4.08 2.10
N ALA A 79 0.51 4.12 1.17
CA ALA A 79 1.21 5.33 0.78
C ALA A 79 0.41 6.13 -0.26
N ALA A 80 0.15 7.41 0.00
CA ALA A 80 -0.53 8.30 -0.94
C ALA A 80 -0.06 9.75 -0.78
N GLY A 81 0.04 10.48 -1.89
CA GLY A 81 0.36 11.90 -1.90
C GLY A 81 1.80 12.19 -1.46
N THR A 82 1.96 13.16 -0.56
CA THR A 82 3.26 13.53 0.01
C THR A 82 3.43 12.89 1.39
N LEU A 83 4.54 12.16 1.57
CA LEU A 83 4.97 11.58 2.84
C LEU A 83 6.12 12.41 3.40
N GLU A 84 5.81 13.29 4.34
CA GLU A 84 6.82 14.12 5.01
C GLU A 84 7.48 13.33 6.14
N VAL A 85 8.80 13.15 6.10
CA VAL A 85 9.54 12.45 7.15
C VAL A 85 10.07 13.46 8.15
N ALA A 86 9.80 13.25 9.45
CA ALA A 86 10.25 14.15 10.50
C ALA A 86 11.78 14.20 10.62
N ALA A 87 12.30 15.31 11.18
CA ALA A 87 13.71 15.43 11.49
C ALA A 87 14.21 14.28 12.39
N GLY A 88 15.35 13.70 12.02
CA GLY A 88 15.96 12.55 12.68
C GLY A 88 15.18 11.24 12.58
N ALA A 89 14.04 11.23 11.87
CA ALA A 89 13.23 10.03 11.68
C ALA A 89 13.64 9.29 10.40
N SER A 90 13.16 8.06 10.27
CA SER A 90 13.34 7.30 9.03
C SER A 90 12.06 6.59 8.66
N LEU A 91 11.82 6.47 7.36
CA LEU A 91 10.67 5.81 6.78
C LEU A 91 11.12 4.58 5.98
N GLN A 92 10.56 3.42 6.28
CA GLN A 92 10.72 2.22 5.47
C GLN A 92 9.41 1.88 4.78
N VAL A 93 9.43 1.85 3.44
CA VAL A 93 8.29 1.50 2.61
C VAL A 93 8.45 0.08 2.10
N HIS A 94 7.49 -0.80 2.39
CA HIS A 94 7.46 -2.17 1.88
C HIS A 94 6.65 -2.22 0.59
N VAL A 95 7.21 -2.80 -0.48
CA VAL A 95 6.57 -2.91 -1.79
C VAL A 95 6.50 -4.38 -2.22
N GLY A 96 5.43 -4.78 -2.88
CA GLY A 96 5.21 -6.14 -3.37
C GLY A 96 4.59 -7.06 -2.34
N GLU A 97 4.96 -8.34 -2.35
CA GLU A 97 4.36 -9.37 -1.50
C GLU A 97 5.41 -10.37 -1.01
N ASN A 98 5.25 -10.89 0.20
CA ASN A 98 5.96 -12.09 0.65
C ASN A 98 5.08 -12.92 1.60
N GLN A 99 5.66 -13.98 2.16
CA GLN A 99 5.00 -14.87 3.14
C GLN A 99 4.48 -14.18 4.42
N TYR A 100 4.89 -12.93 4.69
CA TYR A 100 4.50 -12.14 5.85
C TYR A 100 3.42 -11.10 5.53
N GLY A 101 3.16 -10.81 4.25
CA GLY A 101 2.13 -9.86 3.88
C GLY A 101 2.16 -9.42 2.42
N GLU A 102 1.04 -8.83 2.00
CA GLU A 102 0.85 -8.12 0.74
C GLU A 102 0.96 -6.63 1.01
N TYR A 103 2.03 -6.00 0.53
CA TYR A 103 2.33 -4.59 0.75
C TYR A 103 1.85 -3.70 -0.39
N GLY A 104 1.62 -4.26 -1.58
CA GLY A 104 1.11 -3.55 -2.77
C GLY A 104 2.18 -2.81 -3.56
N ASP A 105 1.74 -2.07 -4.58
CA ASP A 105 2.59 -1.25 -5.44
C ASP A 105 2.78 0.16 -4.86
N LEU A 106 3.93 0.77 -5.12
CA LEU A 106 4.21 2.15 -4.70
C LEU A 106 4.06 3.09 -5.89
N GLU A 107 2.98 3.88 -5.90
CA GLU A 107 2.61 4.67 -7.07
C GLU A 107 2.17 6.10 -6.75
N ASN A 108 2.67 7.08 -7.52
CA ASN A 108 2.27 8.49 -7.42
C ASN A 108 2.51 9.11 -6.04
N VAL A 109 3.70 8.85 -5.47
CA VAL A 109 4.08 9.31 -4.12
C VAL A 109 5.29 10.23 -4.19
N LEU A 110 5.24 11.33 -3.44
CA LEU A 110 6.41 12.15 -3.13
C LEU A 110 6.83 11.86 -1.68
N ILE A 111 8.05 11.39 -1.46
CA ILE A 111 8.62 11.24 -0.12
C ILE A 111 9.53 12.45 0.13
N ASP A 112 9.19 13.27 1.12
CA ASP A 112 9.95 14.47 1.48
C ASP A 112 10.79 14.18 2.72
N ILE A 113 12.10 14.01 2.52
CA ILE A 113 13.13 13.82 3.54
C ILE A 113 14.00 15.08 3.69
N THR A 114 13.47 16.27 3.39
CA THR A 114 14.24 17.54 3.51
C THR A 114 14.52 17.96 4.95
N ALA A 115 13.83 17.36 5.93
CA ALA A 115 14.10 17.60 7.33
C ALA A 115 15.48 17.02 7.74
N ASP A 116 16.17 17.71 8.65
CA ASP A 116 17.52 17.32 9.06
C ASP A 116 17.55 15.89 9.62
N GLY A 117 18.46 15.06 9.11
CA GLY A 117 18.59 13.65 9.49
C GLY A 117 17.41 12.74 9.12
N ALA A 118 16.43 13.23 8.35
CA ALA A 118 15.37 12.39 7.80
C ALA A 118 15.93 11.41 6.77
N ASP A 119 15.33 10.23 6.67
CA ASP A 119 15.78 9.21 5.72
C ASP A 119 14.66 8.31 5.22
N VAL A 120 14.90 7.63 4.10
CA VAL A 120 13.97 6.66 3.53
C VAL A 120 14.66 5.41 2.97
N LEU A 121 13.98 4.28 3.11
CA LEU A 121 14.30 3.02 2.46
C LEU A 121 13.04 2.43 1.81
N ILE A 122 13.11 2.16 0.51
CA ILE A 122 12.08 1.44 -0.24
C ILE A 122 12.56 0.01 -0.43
N SER A 123 11.87 -0.96 0.17
CA SER A 123 12.22 -2.38 0.16
C SER A 123 11.19 -3.19 -0.61
N THR A 124 11.64 -3.83 -1.70
CA THR A 124 10.78 -4.69 -2.52
C THR A 124 10.77 -6.13 -2.01
N HIS A 125 9.64 -6.81 -2.20
CA HIS A 125 9.40 -8.18 -1.76
C HIS A 125 8.65 -8.96 -2.85
N GLY A 126 9.03 -10.24 -3.00
CA GLY A 126 8.40 -11.16 -3.95
C GLY A 126 8.65 -10.77 -5.39
N GLY A 127 7.68 -11.08 -6.25
CA GLY A 127 7.64 -10.69 -7.65
C GLY A 127 6.44 -9.81 -7.96
N SER A 128 6.37 -9.36 -9.20
CA SER A 128 5.27 -8.56 -9.78
C SER A 128 5.01 -7.22 -9.10
N TRP A 129 6.03 -6.62 -8.48
CA TRP A 129 5.92 -5.30 -7.84
C TRP A 129 6.22 -4.14 -8.81
N VAL A 130 5.61 -2.99 -8.52
CA VAL A 130 5.77 -1.74 -9.26
C VAL A 130 6.12 -0.59 -8.32
N ILE A 131 7.15 0.17 -8.71
CA ILE A 131 7.47 1.48 -8.17
C ILE A 131 7.36 2.46 -9.34
N ARG A 132 6.35 3.35 -9.31
CA ARG A 132 6.04 4.21 -10.45
C ARG A 132 5.63 5.63 -10.07
N ASN A 133 6.14 6.63 -10.76
CA ASN A 133 5.84 8.05 -10.49
C ASN A 133 6.18 8.40 -9.02
N VAL A 134 7.36 8.00 -8.56
CA VAL A 134 7.81 8.21 -7.19
C VAL A 134 8.97 9.20 -7.16
N GLY A 135 8.86 10.23 -6.33
CA GLY A 135 9.96 11.15 -6.07
C GLY A 135 10.46 11.03 -4.64
N VAL A 136 11.77 11.11 -4.44
CA VAL A 136 12.36 11.40 -3.13
C VAL A 136 13.02 12.77 -3.19
N ARG A 137 12.59 13.66 -2.31
CA ARG A 137 13.09 15.02 -2.18
C ARG A 137 13.88 15.15 -0.88
N GLY A 138 15.04 15.78 -0.94
CA GLY A 138 15.99 15.89 0.16
C GLY A 138 17.12 14.87 0.03
N GLU A 139 18.25 15.19 0.64
CA GLU A 139 19.44 14.34 0.64
C GLU A 139 19.28 13.21 1.66
N SER A 140 19.58 11.99 1.22
CA SER A 140 19.53 10.80 2.06
C SER A 140 20.81 10.71 2.90
N ASN A 141 20.85 11.43 4.02
CA ASN A 141 22.01 11.50 4.93
C ASN A 141 21.70 11.06 6.37
N GLY A 142 20.52 10.47 6.59
CA GLY A 142 20.04 10.10 7.91
C GLY A 142 20.52 8.72 8.40
N SER A 143 19.71 8.13 9.28
CA SER A 143 20.08 6.90 10.01
C SER A 143 20.15 5.63 9.16
N LEU A 144 19.69 5.68 7.90
CA LEU A 144 19.73 4.58 6.93
C LEU A 144 20.83 4.81 5.87
N SER A 145 21.83 5.65 6.18
CA SER A 145 22.92 6.02 5.27
C SER A 145 23.82 4.87 4.82
N ASP A 146 23.79 3.72 5.50
CA ASP A 146 24.46 2.49 5.08
C ASP A 146 23.64 1.64 4.10
N ARG A 147 22.42 2.08 3.74
CA ARG A 147 21.48 1.36 2.87
C ARG A 147 21.21 2.09 1.57
N PRO A 148 20.94 1.35 0.49
CA PRO A 148 20.42 1.97 -0.72
C PRO A 148 19.06 2.59 -0.46
N LEU A 149 18.70 3.64 -1.20
CA LEU A 149 17.36 4.21 -1.11
C LEU A 149 16.31 3.21 -1.64
N ILE A 150 16.57 2.57 -2.78
CA ILE A 150 15.77 1.44 -3.27
C ILE A 150 16.55 0.13 -3.18
N SER A 151 16.02 -0.82 -2.41
CA SER A 151 16.48 -2.21 -2.37
C SER A 151 15.56 -3.09 -3.22
N ALA A 152 16.01 -3.36 -4.45
CA ALA A 152 15.27 -4.10 -5.46
C ALA A 152 15.65 -5.59 -5.45
N LYS A 153 14.65 -6.49 -5.43
CA LYS A 153 14.86 -7.94 -5.61
C LYS A 153 13.61 -8.63 -6.12
N THR A 154 13.81 -9.78 -6.74
CA THR A 154 12.78 -10.80 -6.98
C THR A 154 13.31 -12.15 -6.54
N LYS A 155 12.45 -13.05 -6.07
CA LYS A 155 12.85 -14.32 -5.45
C LYS A 155 12.94 -15.46 -6.47
N GLN A 156 12.14 -15.44 -7.53
CA GLN A 156 12.10 -16.49 -8.55
C GLN A 156 12.54 -15.96 -9.93
N SER A 157 12.91 -16.88 -10.82
CA SER A 157 13.44 -16.54 -12.15
C SER A 157 12.40 -16.04 -13.14
N ASP A 158 11.14 -16.40 -12.94
CA ASP A 158 9.98 -15.98 -13.72
C ASP A 158 9.29 -14.73 -13.15
N GLU A 159 9.72 -14.25 -11.98
CA GLU A 159 9.20 -13.04 -11.37
C GLU A 159 9.83 -11.77 -11.99
N SER A 160 9.03 -10.71 -12.07
CA SER A 160 9.47 -9.40 -12.56
C SER A 160 9.20 -8.27 -11.57
N GLY A 161 10.06 -7.26 -11.53
CA GLY A 161 9.82 -5.99 -10.84
C GLY A 161 10.00 -4.80 -11.79
N ARG A 162 9.34 -3.68 -11.51
CA ARG A 162 9.43 -2.47 -12.35
C ARG A 162 9.67 -1.21 -11.53
N ILE A 163 10.66 -0.42 -11.96
CA ILE A 163 10.94 0.94 -11.49
C ILE A 163 10.78 1.87 -12.70
N GLU A 164 9.84 2.82 -12.63
CA GLU A 164 9.47 3.67 -13.76
C GLU A 164 9.15 5.11 -13.33
N ASN A 165 9.69 6.10 -14.03
CA ASN A 165 9.42 7.52 -13.74
C ASN A 165 9.71 7.87 -12.27
N VAL A 166 10.95 7.64 -11.86
CA VAL A 166 11.39 7.82 -10.47
C VAL A 166 12.46 8.91 -10.38
N TYR A 167 12.37 9.75 -9.35
CA TYR A 167 13.34 10.82 -9.06
C TYR A 167 14.11 10.53 -7.77
N LEU A 168 15.42 10.30 -7.89
CA LEU A 168 16.42 10.11 -6.83
C LEU A 168 17.58 11.10 -7.00
N GLY A 169 17.25 12.35 -7.35
CA GLY A 169 18.21 13.34 -7.84
C GLY A 169 18.92 14.14 -6.76
N ASP A 170 18.38 14.19 -5.54
CA ASP A 170 18.94 15.00 -4.46
C ASP A 170 20.12 14.27 -3.78
N GLY A 171 20.23 12.94 -3.96
CA GLY A 171 21.43 12.19 -3.64
C GLY A 171 21.55 11.78 -2.18
N GLY A 172 22.79 11.55 -1.76
CA GLY A 172 23.15 11.16 -0.39
C GLY A 172 24.65 10.90 -0.30
N ASP A 173 25.22 11.25 0.85
CA ASP A 173 26.65 11.12 1.14
C ASP A 173 26.98 9.74 1.73
N HIS A 174 28.16 9.21 1.40
CA HIS A 174 28.73 8.07 2.08
C HIS A 174 29.15 8.52 3.48
N GLY A 175 28.44 8.04 4.51
CA GLY A 175 28.76 8.28 5.93
C GLY A 175 30.09 7.66 6.40
N GLY A 176 31.21 7.93 5.72
CA GLY A 176 32.57 7.54 6.08
C GLY A 176 32.90 6.05 6.02
N HIS A 177 31.91 5.18 5.80
CA HIS A 177 32.06 3.72 5.95
C HIS A 177 32.26 2.97 4.63
N GLY A 178 33.07 3.47 3.70
CA GLY A 178 33.72 2.69 2.61
C GLY A 178 32.82 1.91 1.62
N SER A 179 31.51 1.85 1.83
CA SER A 179 30.53 1.23 0.96
C SER A 179 29.55 2.31 0.49
N GLY A 180 29.71 2.74 -0.75
CA GLY A 180 28.62 3.06 -1.66
C GLY A 180 27.22 3.21 -1.07
N ARG A 181 26.76 4.40 -0.68
CA ARG A 181 25.31 4.62 -0.64
C ARG A 181 24.81 4.72 -2.09
N ALA A 182 23.95 3.80 -2.50
CA ALA A 182 23.41 3.76 -3.85
C ALA A 182 21.96 4.25 -3.88
N GLY A 183 21.57 5.01 -4.90
CA GLY A 183 20.16 5.32 -5.11
C GLY A 183 19.32 4.05 -5.33
N ILE A 184 19.86 3.09 -6.10
CA ILE A 184 19.23 1.79 -6.33
C ILE A 184 20.29 0.70 -6.20
N HIS A 185 19.95 -0.36 -5.46
CA HIS A 185 20.72 -1.59 -5.40
C HIS A 185 19.82 -2.77 -5.70
N VAL A 186 20.20 -3.56 -6.71
CA VAL A 186 19.58 -4.86 -6.98
C VAL A 186 20.31 -5.89 -6.12
N ALA A 187 19.62 -6.43 -5.11
CA ALA A 187 20.24 -7.29 -4.11
C ALA A 187 20.79 -8.59 -4.72
N TYR A 188 21.90 -9.09 -4.19
CA TYR A 188 22.57 -10.32 -4.65
C TYR A 188 21.67 -11.57 -4.77
N GLY A 189 20.58 -11.62 -4.00
CA GLY A 189 19.60 -12.72 -4.05
C GLY A 189 18.56 -12.63 -5.18
N HIS A 190 18.65 -11.63 -6.06
CA HIS A 190 17.73 -11.47 -7.18
C HIS A 190 17.84 -12.63 -8.19
N ARG A 191 16.70 -13.15 -8.65
CA ARG A 191 16.66 -14.28 -9.61
C ARG A 191 15.92 -14.00 -10.91
N GLY A 192 15.02 -13.02 -10.94
CA GLY A 192 14.14 -12.74 -12.07
C GLY A 192 14.59 -11.56 -12.91
N THR A 193 13.65 -10.69 -13.27
CA THR A 193 13.93 -9.48 -14.06
C THR A 193 13.51 -8.22 -13.32
N VAL A 194 14.38 -7.21 -13.22
CA VAL A 194 13.99 -5.84 -12.83
C VAL A 194 14.11 -4.93 -14.04
N THR A 195 13.01 -4.30 -14.43
CA THR A 195 13.00 -3.27 -15.49
C THR A 195 13.11 -1.90 -14.84
N ILE A 196 14.11 -1.13 -15.25
CA ILE A 196 14.33 0.26 -14.81
C ILE A 196 14.23 1.16 -16.04
N LYS A 197 13.34 2.14 -16.02
CA LYS A 197 13.17 3.11 -17.11
C LYS A 197 12.75 4.48 -16.58
N ASP A 198 13.05 5.52 -17.35
CA ASP A 198 12.66 6.90 -17.05
C ASP A 198 13.05 7.31 -15.62
N LEU A 199 14.34 7.22 -15.31
CA LEU A 199 14.88 7.41 -13.96
C LEU A 199 15.83 8.61 -13.93
N ASN A 200 15.72 9.43 -12.89
CA ASN A 200 16.76 10.39 -12.54
C ASN A 200 17.52 9.95 -11.28
N VAL A 201 18.83 9.68 -11.40
CA VAL A 201 19.73 9.38 -10.28
C VAL A 201 20.91 10.33 -10.38
N ALA A 202 21.10 11.16 -9.36
CA ALA A 202 22.18 12.14 -9.31
C ALA A 202 22.65 12.36 -7.88
N ASN A 203 23.85 12.93 -7.73
CA ASN A 203 24.39 13.39 -6.45
C ASN A 203 24.59 12.30 -5.38
N TRP A 204 24.81 11.05 -5.81
CA TRP A 204 25.22 9.95 -4.93
C TRP A 204 26.75 9.87 -4.93
N THR A 205 27.38 10.09 -3.77
CA THR A 205 28.84 10.26 -3.64
C THR A 205 29.41 9.49 -2.49
#